data_AF-A0A6B1BV56-F1
#
_entry.id   AF-A0A6B1BV56-F1
#
_cell.length_a   1.000
_cell.length_b   1.000
_cell.length_c   1.000
_cell.angle_alpha   90.00
_cell.angle_beta   90.00
_cell.angle_gamma   90.00
#
_symmetry.space_group_name_H-M   'P 1'
#
loop_
_entity.id
_entity.type
_entity.pdbx_description
1 polymer ?
#
loop_
_entity_poly.entity_id
_entity_poly.type
_entity_poly.pdbx_seq_one_letter_code
_entity_poly.pdbx_strand_id
1 'polypeptide(L)'
;MAQPTEPAQTSAPEPTEAEDGLSSAQQELADAIFSAMLEDDELPAAITEDQIHCLGDRVAGVFSDERIAEMGVNGAQLIEAYVDRGSFALGDDYGITDDEASEVVDRVLDCLDWRLVLAESIAAEGLPAEQASCFVSEISDEGLRATIESGFITETEDDFGLVEEEVVRAFQSCVDIRELLYQQMVLEGLSEESARCVADGMPEGLVEMMLGGPELEDDEAALEFIGELMALQNRCLTPEEMESMGGFGG
;
A
#
# COMPACT_ATOMS: atom_id res chain seq x y z
N MET A 1 43.08 63.04 -35.72
CA MET A 1 41.64 63.17 -35.44
C MET A 1 41.06 61.77 -35.41
N ALA A 2 40.72 61.26 -34.23
CA ALA A 2 40.17 59.92 -34.03
C ALA A 2 38.88 60.08 -33.23
N GLN A 3 37.78 59.53 -33.75
CA GLN A 3 36.49 59.48 -33.06
C GLN A 3 36.53 58.38 -31.99
N PRO A 4 35.95 58.59 -30.79
CA PRO A 4 35.70 57.50 -29.87
C PRO A 4 34.40 56.77 -30.23
N THR A 5 34.52 55.46 -30.43
CA THR A 5 33.44 54.51 -30.72
C THR A 5 32.57 54.29 -29.47
N GLU A 6 31.26 54.45 -29.62
CA GLU A 6 30.23 54.07 -28.65
C GLU A 6 30.19 52.53 -28.52
N PRO A 7 30.11 51.93 -27.31
CA PRO A 7 29.87 50.50 -27.19
C PRO A 7 28.40 50.20 -27.49
N ALA A 8 28.18 49.30 -28.45
CA ALA A 8 26.87 48.73 -28.72
C ALA A 8 26.35 48.02 -27.46
N GLN A 9 25.17 48.44 -26.99
CA GLN A 9 24.43 47.74 -25.95
C GLN A 9 23.91 46.44 -26.55
N THR A 10 24.52 45.32 -26.18
CA THR A 10 23.93 44.00 -26.39
C THR A 10 22.75 43.90 -25.44
N SER A 11 21.53 44.07 -25.94
CA SER A 11 20.33 43.70 -25.19
C SER A 11 20.45 42.23 -24.82
N ALA A 12 20.37 41.94 -23.52
CA ALA A 12 20.20 40.58 -23.03
C ALA A 12 18.90 40.00 -23.65
N PRO A 13 18.88 38.73 -24.06
CA PRO A 13 17.63 38.09 -24.44
C PRO A 13 16.66 38.17 -23.25
N GLU A 14 15.42 38.59 -23.53
CA GLU A 14 14.32 38.52 -22.57
C GLU A 14 14.20 37.07 -22.06
N PRO A 15 13.88 36.85 -20.78
CA PRO A 15 13.62 35.51 -20.28
C PRO A 15 12.41 34.98 -21.04
N THR A 16 12.60 33.91 -21.81
CA THR A 16 11.49 33.10 -22.29
C THR A 16 10.77 32.61 -21.04
N GLU A 17 9.56 33.10 -20.79
CA GLU A 17 8.61 32.41 -19.92
C GLU A 17 8.50 30.99 -20.50
N ALA A 18 9.11 30.02 -19.83
CA ALA A 18 8.81 28.62 -20.10
C ALA A 18 7.32 28.48 -19.81
N GLU A 19 6.55 28.03 -20.79
CA GLU A 19 5.15 27.69 -20.58
C GLU A 19 5.12 26.56 -19.53
N ASP A 20 4.77 26.90 -18.28
CA ASP A 20 4.54 25.99 -17.15
C ASP A 20 3.27 25.17 -17.44
N GLY A 21 3.30 24.34 -18.48
CA GLY A 21 2.16 23.55 -18.92
C GLY A 21 2.62 22.27 -19.61
N LEU A 22 1.79 21.23 -19.49
CA LEU A 22 1.99 19.98 -20.21
C LEU A 22 1.95 20.21 -21.72
N SER A 23 2.75 19.45 -22.46
CA SER A 23 2.62 19.33 -23.91
C SER A 23 1.27 18.69 -24.28
N SER A 24 0.93 18.64 -25.57
CA SER A 24 -0.28 17.92 -26.01
C SER A 24 -0.21 16.42 -25.71
N ALA A 25 0.96 15.78 -25.87
CA ALA A 25 1.11 14.36 -25.62
C ALA A 25 1.04 14.05 -24.11
N GLN A 26 1.63 14.92 -23.30
CA GLN A 26 1.54 14.83 -21.84
C GLN A 26 0.10 15.08 -21.36
N GLN A 27 -0.60 16.04 -21.95
CA GLN A 27 -2.00 16.30 -21.62
C GLN A 27 -2.89 15.09 -21.95
N GLU A 28 -2.70 14.45 -23.11
CA GLU A 28 -3.44 13.24 -23.47
C GLU A 28 -3.20 12.08 -22.47
N LEU A 29 -1.98 11.92 -21.96
CA LEU A 29 -1.66 10.94 -20.92
C LEU A 29 -2.29 11.31 -19.58
N ALA A 30 -2.20 12.57 -19.16
CA ALA A 30 -2.79 13.06 -17.92
C ALA A 30 -4.33 12.89 -17.93
N ASP A 31 -4.98 13.22 -19.04
CA ASP A 31 -6.43 13.07 -19.23
C ASP A 31 -6.85 11.59 -19.17
N ALA A 32 -6.02 10.67 -19.67
CA ALA A 32 -6.28 9.25 -19.60
C ALA A 32 -6.20 8.72 -18.16
N ILE A 33 -5.17 9.10 -17.41
CA ILE A 33 -5.01 8.77 -15.99
C ILE A 33 -6.21 9.31 -15.18
N PHE A 34 -6.56 10.58 -15.43
CA PHE A 34 -7.69 11.22 -14.79
C PHE A 34 -9.02 10.50 -15.07
N SER A 35 -9.25 10.13 -16.33
CA SER A 35 -10.46 9.42 -16.73
C SER A 35 -10.53 8.02 -16.10
N ALA A 36 -9.41 7.30 -16.08
CA ALA A 36 -9.34 5.96 -15.47
C ALA A 36 -9.71 5.99 -13.99
N MET A 37 -9.14 6.95 -13.24
CA MET A 37 -9.43 7.11 -11.82
C MET A 37 -10.86 7.59 -11.57
N LEU A 38 -11.39 8.56 -12.33
CA LEU A 38 -12.76 9.02 -12.08
C LEU A 38 -13.85 7.97 -12.36
N GLU A 39 -13.57 7.01 -13.24
CA GLU A 39 -14.49 5.92 -13.55
C GLU A 39 -14.43 4.76 -12.53
N ASP A 40 -13.51 4.84 -11.57
CA ASP A 40 -13.30 3.83 -10.54
C ASP A 40 -14.16 4.10 -9.30
N ASP A 41 -15.21 3.29 -9.15
CA ASP A 41 -16.13 3.33 -8.02
C ASP A 41 -15.50 2.86 -6.69
N GLU A 42 -14.29 2.26 -6.73
CA GLU A 42 -13.56 1.75 -5.57
C GLU A 42 -12.52 2.76 -5.04
N LEU A 43 -12.38 3.93 -5.70
CA LEU A 43 -11.49 4.97 -5.19
C LEU A 43 -11.86 5.42 -3.78
N PRO A 44 -10.87 5.56 -2.88
CA PRO A 44 -11.09 6.12 -1.56
C PRO A 44 -11.76 7.50 -1.62
N ALA A 45 -12.82 7.67 -0.84
CA ALA A 45 -13.60 8.90 -0.82
C ALA A 45 -12.80 10.15 -0.38
N ALA A 46 -11.65 9.97 0.27
CA ALA A 46 -10.71 11.06 0.55
C ALA A 46 -10.04 11.66 -0.68
N ILE A 47 -10.01 10.95 -1.81
CA ILE A 47 -9.37 11.44 -3.04
C ILE A 47 -10.33 12.38 -3.76
N THR A 48 -9.92 13.64 -3.89
CA THR A 48 -10.67 14.67 -4.61
C THR A 48 -10.27 14.74 -6.08
N GLU A 49 -11.16 15.26 -6.93
CA GLU A 49 -10.91 15.49 -8.36
C GLU A 49 -9.62 16.33 -8.60
N ASP A 50 -9.37 17.36 -7.78
CA ASP A 50 -8.14 18.17 -7.85
C ASP A 50 -6.87 17.33 -7.58
N GLN A 51 -6.96 16.34 -6.70
CA GLN A 51 -5.84 15.45 -6.41
C GLN A 51 -5.63 14.42 -7.53
N ILE A 52 -6.70 13.93 -8.15
CA ILE A 52 -6.61 13.07 -9.35
C ILE A 52 -5.96 13.85 -10.50
N HIS A 53 -6.34 15.12 -10.71
CA HIS A 53 -5.67 16.01 -11.66
C HIS A 53 -4.18 16.16 -11.34
N CYS A 54 -3.83 16.39 -10.07
CA CYS A 54 -2.44 16.43 -9.66
C CYS A 54 -1.70 15.15 -10.04
N LEU A 55 -2.26 13.96 -9.77
CA LEU A 55 -1.65 12.69 -10.13
C LEU A 55 -1.40 12.58 -11.64
N GLY A 56 -2.43 12.84 -12.44
CA GLY A 56 -2.32 12.83 -13.91
C GLY A 56 -1.21 13.75 -14.42
N ASP A 57 -1.18 15.00 -13.94
CA ASP A 57 -0.18 15.99 -14.35
C ASP A 57 1.24 15.59 -13.92
N ARG A 58 1.37 15.06 -12.70
CA ARG A 58 2.67 14.66 -12.14
C ARG A 58 3.26 13.46 -12.86
N VAL A 59 2.46 12.43 -13.13
CA VAL A 59 2.88 11.24 -13.86
C VAL A 59 3.22 11.61 -15.30
N ALA A 60 2.32 12.30 -16.01
CA ALA A 60 2.55 12.67 -17.41
C ALA A 60 3.76 13.59 -17.57
N GLY A 61 3.98 14.50 -16.62
CA GLY A 61 5.10 15.43 -16.65
C GLY A 61 6.48 14.77 -16.45
N VAL A 62 6.57 13.49 -16.08
CA VAL A 62 7.87 12.76 -16.02
C VAL A 62 8.36 12.45 -17.43
N PHE A 63 7.45 12.09 -18.32
CA PHE A 63 7.80 11.59 -19.65
C PHE A 63 7.86 12.72 -20.68
N SER A 64 8.89 12.72 -21.52
CA SER A 64 8.93 13.58 -22.70
C SER A 64 7.97 13.08 -23.79
N ASP A 65 7.59 13.94 -24.73
CA ASP A 65 6.72 13.56 -25.86
C ASP A 65 7.31 12.40 -26.67
N GLU A 66 8.63 12.41 -26.89
CA GLU A 66 9.32 11.30 -27.56
C GLU A 66 9.19 10.02 -26.74
N ARG A 67 9.33 10.11 -25.42
CA ARG A 67 9.23 8.95 -24.54
C ARG A 67 7.80 8.39 -24.49
N ILE A 68 6.79 9.24 -24.42
CA ILE A 68 5.36 8.85 -24.51
C ILE A 68 5.08 8.14 -25.84
N ALA A 69 5.61 8.68 -26.95
CA ALA A 69 5.46 8.05 -28.26
C ALA A 69 6.18 6.70 -28.36
N GLU A 70 7.33 6.54 -27.70
CA GLU A 70 8.08 5.27 -27.63
C GLU A 70 7.36 4.21 -26.80
N MET A 71 6.79 4.60 -25.65
CA MET A 71 5.96 3.73 -24.82
C MET A 71 4.70 3.28 -25.56
N GLY A 72 4.22 4.07 -26.53
CA GLY A 72 3.03 3.74 -27.30
C GLY A 72 1.75 3.77 -26.45
N VAL A 73 1.76 4.51 -25.33
CA VAL A 73 0.62 4.59 -24.42
C VAL A 73 -0.60 5.10 -25.18
N ASN A 74 -1.68 4.33 -25.12
CA ASN A 74 -2.97 4.74 -25.64
C ASN A 74 -3.91 4.92 -24.45
N GLY A 75 -4.47 6.12 -24.27
CA GLY A 75 -5.32 6.41 -23.12
C GLY A 75 -6.48 5.44 -22.94
N ALA A 76 -7.10 4.95 -24.02
CA ALA A 76 -8.18 3.96 -23.91
C ALA A 76 -7.68 2.59 -23.40
N GLN A 77 -6.47 2.18 -23.79
CA GLN A 77 -5.86 0.95 -23.31
C GLN A 77 -5.38 1.10 -21.86
N LEU A 78 -4.92 2.29 -21.47
CA LEU A 78 -4.53 2.59 -20.10
C LEU A 78 -5.74 2.54 -19.16
N ILE A 79 -6.88 3.12 -19.58
CA ILE A 79 -8.14 3.05 -18.83
C ILE A 79 -8.59 1.58 -18.69
N GLU A 80 -8.60 0.81 -19.80
CA GLU A 80 -8.97 -0.61 -19.76
C GLU A 80 -8.05 -1.41 -18.84
N ALA A 81 -6.74 -1.17 -18.90
CA ALA A 81 -5.74 -1.80 -18.04
C ALA A 81 -5.97 -1.48 -16.56
N TYR A 82 -6.25 -0.22 -16.23
CA TYR A 82 -6.53 0.22 -14.88
C TYR A 82 -7.81 -0.42 -14.33
N VAL A 83 -8.89 -0.45 -15.10
CA VAL A 83 -10.17 -1.06 -14.67
C VAL A 83 -10.04 -2.57 -14.47
N ASP A 84 -9.22 -3.26 -15.28
CA ASP A 84 -9.02 -4.71 -15.14
C ASP A 84 -8.12 -5.06 -13.93
N ARG A 85 -7.13 -4.22 -13.62
CA ARG A 85 -6.09 -4.51 -12.62
C ARG A 85 -6.22 -3.75 -11.29
N GLY A 86 -7.00 -2.67 -11.25
CA GLY A 86 -7.01 -1.71 -10.14
C GLY A 86 -5.72 -0.90 -9.99
N SER A 87 -4.82 -0.92 -10.99
CA SER A 87 -3.51 -0.29 -10.95
C SER A 87 -3.06 0.17 -12.34
N PHE A 88 -2.17 1.18 -12.40
CA PHE A 88 -1.66 1.67 -13.69
C PHE A 88 -0.56 0.79 -14.27
N ALA A 89 0.21 0.11 -13.40
CA ALA A 89 1.26 -0.86 -13.74
C ALA A 89 2.12 -0.45 -14.96
N LEU A 90 2.67 0.77 -14.93
CA LEU A 90 3.37 1.36 -16.07
C LEU A 90 4.70 0.65 -16.42
N GLY A 91 5.17 -0.27 -15.57
CA GLY A 91 6.44 -1.00 -15.59
C GLY A 91 6.70 -1.80 -16.85
N ASP A 92 6.36 -3.09 -16.80
CA ASP A 92 6.71 -4.07 -17.83
C ASP A 92 5.97 -3.83 -19.16
N ASP A 93 4.72 -3.36 -19.09
CA ASP A 93 3.87 -3.14 -20.26
C ASP A 93 4.36 -1.98 -21.15
N TYR A 94 5.02 -0.97 -20.56
CA TYR A 94 5.48 0.23 -21.27
C TYR A 94 7.01 0.41 -21.25
N GLY A 95 7.72 -0.52 -20.61
CA GLY A 95 9.18 -0.57 -20.58
C GLY A 95 9.81 0.67 -19.95
N ILE A 96 9.19 1.19 -18.89
CA ILE A 96 9.76 2.29 -18.10
C ILE A 96 10.98 1.81 -17.32
N THR A 97 11.94 2.71 -17.14
CA THR A 97 13.18 2.44 -16.40
C THR A 97 13.01 2.67 -14.91
N ASP A 98 13.88 2.08 -14.08
CA ASP A 98 13.88 2.30 -12.63
C ASP A 98 14.00 3.79 -12.26
N ASP A 99 14.76 4.57 -13.03
CA ASP A 99 14.91 6.01 -12.82
C ASP A 99 13.59 6.75 -13.10
N GLU A 100 12.88 6.37 -14.17
CA GLU A 100 11.56 6.94 -14.50
C GLU A 100 10.49 6.53 -13.47
N ALA A 101 10.50 5.27 -13.03
CA ALA A 101 9.62 4.78 -11.98
C ALA A 101 9.82 5.54 -10.67
N SER A 102 11.08 5.70 -10.25
CA SER A 102 11.44 6.48 -9.06
C SER A 102 10.98 7.93 -9.17
N GLU A 103 11.14 8.56 -10.34
CA GLU A 103 10.69 9.94 -10.56
C GLU A 103 9.16 10.06 -10.55
N VAL A 104 8.43 9.09 -11.11
CA VAL A 104 6.96 9.03 -11.01
C VAL A 104 6.54 8.99 -9.54
N VAL A 105 7.11 8.08 -8.75
CA VAL A 105 6.78 7.90 -7.33
C VAL A 105 7.06 9.17 -6.53
N ASP A 106 8.22 9.81 -6.74
CA ASP A 106 8.57 11.07 -6.10
C ASP A 106 7.55 12.17 -6.36
N ARG A 107 7.03 12.26 -7.58
CA ARG A 107 6.11 13.33 -7.95
C ARG A 107 4.67 13.07 -7.47
N VAL A 108 4.23 11.82 -7.44
CA VAL A 108 2.87 11.49 -6.96
C VAL A 108 2.76 11.56 -5.44
N LEU A 109 3.87 11.36 -4.71
CA LEU A 109 3.95 11.55 -3.26
C LEU A 109 3.49 12.95 -2.80
N ASP A 110 3.66 13.96 -3.66
CA ASP A 110 3.27 15.35 -3.37
C ASP A 110 1.78 15.66 -3.59
N CYS A 111 1.03 14.76 -4.25
CA CYS A 111 -0.37 15.01 -4.62
C CYS A 111 -1.39 14.61 -3.54
N LEU A 112 -1.04 13.62 -2.72
CA LEU A 112 -1.96 12.98 -1.79
C LEU A 112 -1.32 12.81 -0.42
N ASP A 113 -2.18 12.82 0.60
CA ASP A 113 -1.80 12.19 1.86
C ASP A 113 -1.94 10.67 1.69
N TRP A 114 -0.89 10.03 1.17
CA TRP A 114 -0.88 8.61 0.89
C TRP A 114 -1.13 7.74 2.12
N ARG A 115 -0.80 8.25 3.32
CA ARG A 115 -1.12 7.55 4.56
C ARG A 115 -2.62 7.52 4.82
N LEU A 116 -3.30 8.64 4.57
CA LEU A 116 -4.76 8.68 4.64
C LEU A 116 -5.40 7.76 3.61
N VAL A 117 -4.91 7.78 2.37
CA VAL A 117 -5.42 6.94 1.26
C VAL A 117 -5.31 5.46 1.62
N LEU A 118 -4.14 5.01 2.09
CA LEU A 118 -3.95 3.62 2.52
C LEU A 118 -4.82 3.26 3.72
N ALA A 119 -4.99 4.16 4.70
CA ALA A 119 -5.81 3.89 5.86
C ALA A 119 -7.30 3.72 5.48
N GLU A 120 -7.80 4.51 4.53
CA GLU A 120 -9.16 4.36 4.01
C GLU A 120 -9.35 3.07 3.21
N SER A 121 -8.37 2.71 2.39
CA SER A 121 -8.38 1.44 1.65
C SER A 121 -8.41 0.24 2.60
N ILE A 122 -7.52 0.19 3.60
CA ILE A 122 -7.51 -0.88 4.62
C ILE A 122 -8.81 -0.91 5.42
N ALA A 123 -9.43 0.26 5.68
CA ALA A 123 -10.70 0.31 6.36
C ALA A 123 -11.87 -0.21 5.50
N ALA A 124 -11.82 0.00 4.18
CA ALA A 124 -12.78 -0.53 3.23
C ALA A 124 -12.73 -2.07 3.19
N GLU A 125 -11.55 -2.66 3.38
CA GLU A 125 -11.33 -4.11 3.51
C GLU A 125 -11.86 -4.70 4.84
N GLY A 126 -12.40 -3.86 5.72
CA GLY A 126 -13.11 -4.27 6.93
C GLY A 126 -12.35 -4.06 8.24
N LEU A 127 -11.14 -3.48 8.19
CA LEU A 127 -10.44 -3.09 9.41
C LEU A 127 -11.09 -1.83 10.03
N PRO A 128 -11.27 -1.75 11.36
CA PRO A 128 -11.73 -0.52 11.99
C PRO A 128 -10.83 0.68 11.64
N ALA A 129 -11.43 1.83 11.33
CA ALA A 129 -10.69 3.02 10.87
C ALA A 129 -9.55 3.46 11.81
N GLU A 130 -9.72 3.30 13.13
CA GLU A 130 -8.68 3.60 14.12
C GLU A 130 -7.49 2.63 14.02
N GLN A 131 -7.75 1.35 13.79
CA GLN A 131 -6.72 0.33 13.58
C GLN A 131 -6.00 0.53 12.24
N ALA A 132 -6.76 0.84 11.17
CA ALA A 132 -6.19 1.16 9.86
C ALA A 132 -5.28 2.40 9.92
N SER A 133 -5.71 3.45 10.61
CA SER A 133 -4.90 4.65 10.82
C SER A 133 -3.63 4.37 11.62
N CYS A 134 -3.72 3.55 12.66
CA CYS A 134 -2.55 3.11 13.42
C CYS A 134 -1.60 2.32 12.53
N PHE A 135 -2.11 1.33 11.80
CA PHE A 135 -1.30 0.43 10.96
C PHE A 135 -0.45 1.24 9.98
N VAL A 136 -1.05 2.19 9.27
CA VAL A 136 -0.33 3.03 8.30
C VAL A 136 0.64 4.01 8.96
N SER A 137 0.42 4.38 10.22
CA SER A 137 1.37 5.22 10.96
C SER A 137 2.67 4.49 11.34
N GLU A 138 2.63 3.16 11.39
CA GLU A 138 3.79 2.30 11.67
C GLU A 138 4.57 1.93 10.41
N ILE A 139 4.03 2.20 9.22
CA ILE A 139 4.72 2.02 7.94
C ILE A 139 5.76 3.13 7.76
N SER A 140 7.00 2.73 7.43
CA SER A 140 8.09 3.67 7.17
C SER A 140 7.83 4.48 5.89
N ASP A 141 8.49 5.64 5.74
CA ASP A 141 8.38 6.40 4.49
C ASP A 141 8.92 5.61 3.28
N GLU A 142 9.88 4.70 3.50
CA GLU A 142 10.42 3.81 2.48
C GLU A 142 9.40 2.72 2.10
N GLY A 143 8.75 2.09 3.08
CA GLY A 143 7.65 1.15 2.82
C GLY A 143 6.48 1.82 2.10
N LEU A 144 6.11 3.04 2.51
CA LEU A 144 5.08 3.83 1.84
C LEU A 144 5.44 4.11 0.38
N ARG A 145 6.71 4.48 0.11
CA ARG A 145 7.21 4.69 -1.25
C ARG A 145 7.10 3.41 -2.07
N ALA A 146 7.53 2.28 -1.50
CA ALA A 146 7.48 0.98 -2.18
C ALA A 146 6.04 0.53 -2.49
N THR A 147 5.07 0.83 -1.63
CA THR A 147 3.64 0.58 -1.92
C THR A 147 3.12 1.41 -3.08
N ILE A 148 3.50 2.68 -3.14
CA ILE A 148 3.10 3.56 -4.25
C ILE A 148 3.77 3.11 -5.54
N GLU A 149 5.05 2.75 -5.48
CA GLU A 149 5.77 2.16 -6.60
C GLU A 149 5.03 0.91 -7.10
N SER A 150 4.61 0.03 -6.19
CA SER A 150 3.84 -1.16 -6.56
C SER A 150 2.54 -0.80 -7.30
N GLY A 151 1.75 0.14 -6.77
CA GLY A 151 0.47 0.53 -7.40
C GLY A 151 0.58 1.27 -8.74
N PHE A 152 1.66 2.00 -8.99
CA PHE A 152 1.83 2.76 -10.25
C PHE A 152 2.69 2.05 -11.29
N ILE A 153 3.63 1.22 -10.86
CA ILE A 153 4.73 0.73 -11.69
C ILE A 153 4.64 -0.78 -11.88
N THR A 154 4.47 -1.59 -10.84
CA THR A 154 4.58 -3.06 -10.97
C THR A 154 3.24 -3.77 -11.10
N GLU A 155 3.19 -4.81 -11.93
CA GLU A 155 2.11 -5.80 -11.91
C GLU A 155 2.41 -6.83 -10.81
N THR A 156 2.15 -6.49 -9.55
CA THR A 156 2.26 -7.47 -8.45
C THR A 156 0.90 -7.62 -7.81
N GLU A 157 0.13 -8.60 -8.29
CA GLU A 157 -1.21 -8.95 -7.79
C GLU A 157 -1.22 -9.33 -6.28
N ASP A 158 -0.05 -9.58 -5.67
CA ASP A 158 0.04 -10.13 -4.31
C ASP A 158 1.07 -9.43 -3.38
N ASP A 159 1.73 -8.36 -3.82
CA ASP A 159 2.78 -7.71 -2.99
C ASP A 159 2.58 -6.19 -2.94
N PHE A 160 2.12 -5.69 -1.78
CA PHE A 160 1.94 -4.26 -1.50
C PHE A 160 3.27 -3.48 -1.45
N GLY A 161 4.38 -4.05 -1.90
CA GLY A 161 5.73 -3.49 -1.79
C GLY A 161 6.18 -3.31 -0.33
N LEU A 162 5.36 -3.72 0.64
CA LEU A 162 5.66 -3.64 2.05
C LEU A 162 6.48 -4.86 2.43
N VAL A 163 7.61 -4.62 3.09
CA VAL A 163 8.39 -5.71 3.66
C VAL A 163 7.52 -6.38 4.74
N GLU A 164 7.41 -7.70 4.70
CA GLU A 164 6.61 -8.53 5.63
C GLU A 164 6.88 -8.15 7.10
N GLU A 165 8.13 -7.86 7.45
CA GLU A 165 8.52 -7.40 8.78
C GLU A 165 7.86 -6.08 9.22
N GLU A 166 7.61 -5.15 8.29
CA GLU A 166 6.92 -3.89 8.58
C GLU A 166 5.42 -4.11 8.79
N VAL A 167 4.80 -4.93 7.96
CA VAL A 167 3.39 -5.33 8.08
C VAL A 167 3.15 -6.03 9.43
N VAL A 168 3.99 -7.01 9.76
CA VAL A 168 3.91 -7.75 11.04
C VAL A 168 4.06 -6.79 12.22
N ARG A 169 5.05 -5.89 12.18
CA ARG A 169 5.29 -4.91 13.26
C ARG A 169 4.13 -3.94 13.42
N ALA A 170 3.59 -3.42 12.32
CA ALA A 170 2.44 -2.53 12.32
C ALA A 170 1.21 -3.24 12.90
N PHE A 171 0.96 -4.48 12.49
CA PHE A 171 -0.14 -5.28 13.01
C PHE A 171 0.01 -5.55 14.52
N GLN A 172 1.19 -5.95 14.98
CA GLN A 172 1.46 -6.18 16.42
C GLN A 172 1.28 -4.92 17.28
N SER A 173 1.60 -3.74 16.72
CA SER A 173 1.52 -2.47 17.45
C SER A 173 0.10 -1.91 17.51
N CYS A 174 -0.70 -2.20 16.48
CA CYS A 174 -2.00 -1.58 16.27
C CYS A 174 -3.20 -2.49 16.52
N VAL A 175 -2.97 -3.80 16.56
CA VAL A 175 -4.00 -4.81 16.77
C VAL A 175 -3.67 -5.63 17.99
N ASP A 176 -4.55 -5.59 18.99
CA ASP A 176 -4.50 -6.51 20.11
C ASP A 176 -5.03 -7.87 19.67
N ILE A 177 -4.12 -8.72 19.19
CA ILE A 177 -4.44 -10.07 18.71
C ILE A 177 -5.06 -10.92 19.80
N ARG A 178 -4.68 -10.72 21.07
CA ARG A 178 -5.25 -11.46 22.19
C ARG A 178 -6.71 -11.06 22.38
N GLU A 179 -7.02 -9.77 22.26
CA GLU A 179 -8.39 -9.28 22.30
C GLU A 179 -9.22 -9.79 21.10
N LEU A 180 -8.66 -9.81 19.89
CA LEU A 180 -9.32 -10.41 18.72
C LEU A 180 -9.62 -11.90 18.92
N LEU A 181 -8.65 -12.65 19.40
CA LEU A 181 -8.80 -14.09 19.64
C LEU A 181 -9.80 -14.36 20.76
N TYR A 182 -9.78 -13.55 21.82
CA TYR A 182 -10.82 -13.57 22.85
C TYR A 182 -12.22 -13.39 22.25
N GLN A 183 -12.43 -12.36 21.43
CA GLN A 183 -13.73 -12.08 20.83
C GLN A 183 -14.17 -13.21 19.89
N GLN A 184 -13.26 -13.73 19.08
CA GLN A 184 -13.53 -14.86 18.19
C GLN A 184 -13.94 -16.11 18.97
N MET A 185 -13.21 -16.44 20.03
CA MET A 185 -13.52 -17.59 20.88
C MET A 185 -14.89 -17.48 21.56
N VAL A 186 -15.26 -16.29 22.04
CA VAL A 186 -16.61 -16.04 22.59
C VAL A 186 -17.67 -16.22 21.51
N LEU A 187 -17.43 -15.74 20.28
CA LEU A 187 -18.34 -15.93 19.15
C LEU A 187 -18.49 -17.41 18.77
N GLU A 188 -17.42 -18.20 18.89
CA GLU A 188 -17.41 -19.64 18.65
C GLU A 188 -18.08 -20.47 19.77
N GLY A 189 -18.49 -19.81 20.87
CA GLY A 189 -19.32 -20.40 21.92
C GLY A 189 -18.58 -20.74 23.21
N LEU A 190 -17.32 -20.33 23.35
CA LEU A 190 -16.62 -20.39 24.63
C LEU A 190 -17.24 -19.41 25.63
N SER A 191 -17.20 -19.78 26.91
CA SER A 191 -17.52 -18.81 27.96
C SER A 191 -16.51 -17.67 27.97
N GLU A 192 -16.94 -16.48 28.40
CA GLU A 192 -16.06 -15.30 28.50
C GLU A 192 -14.81 -15.59 29.36
N GLU A 193 -14.94 -16.39 30.42
CA GLU A 193 -13.83 -16.76 31.31
C GLU A 193 -12.83 -17.69 30.60
N SER A 194 -13.32 -18.74 29.93
CA SER A 194 -12.47 -19.68 29.19
C SER A 194 -11.76 -18.99 28.02
N ALA A 195 -12.50 -18.20 27.24
CA ALA A 195 -11.96 -17.42 26.11
C ALA A 195 -10.85 -16.46 26.58
N ARG A 196 -11.06 -15.76 27.71
CA ARG A 196 -10.05 -14.84 28.25
C ARG A 196 -8.81 -15.60 28.73
N CYS A 197 -8.99 -16.73 29.41
CA CYS A 197 -7.88 -17.57 29.86
C CYS A 197 -7.02 -18.07 28.70
N VAL A 198 -7.63 -18.50 27.59
CA VAL A 198 -6.90 -18.92 26.38
C VAL A 198 -6.20 -17.72 25.73
N ALA A 199 -6.90 -16.60 25.54
CA ALA A 199 -6.36 -15.39 24.92
C ALA A 199 -5.10 -14.86 25.65
N ASP A 200 -5.18 -14.76 26.97
CA ASP A 200 -4.08 -14.28 27.82
C ASP A 200 -2.97 -15.32 27.98
N GLY A 201 -3.29 -16.61 27.82
CA GLY A 201 -2.36 -17.71 28.01
C GLY A 201 -1.59 -18.13 26.75
N MET A 202 -1.91 -17.58 25.58
CA MET A 202 -1.19 -17.90 24.36
C MET A 202 0.28 -17.43 24.40
N PRO A 203 1.21 -18.28 23.94
CA PRO A 203 2.61 -17.90 23.82
C PRO A 203 2.80 -16.85 22.71
N GLU A 204 3.76 -15.94 22.90
CA GLU A 204 4.06 -14.87 21.93
C GLU A 204 4.43 -15.45 20.56
N GLY A 205 5.15 -16.58 20.51
CA GLY A 205 5.49 -17.24 19.25
C GLY A 205 4.29 -17.74 18.44
N LEU A 206 3.16 -18.09 19.08
CA LEU A 206 1.92 -18.43 18.35
C LEU A 206 1.30 -17.18 17.75
N VAL A 207 1.28 -16.09 18.52
CA VAL A 207 0.79 -14.79 18.05
C VAL A 207 1.62 -14.33 16.85
N GLU A 208 2.95 -14.46 16.91
CA GLU A 208 3.85 -14.15 15.79
C GLU A 208 3.58 -15.04 14.58
N MET A 209 3.44 -16.36 14.75
CA MET A 209 3.14 -17.29 13.65
C MET A 209 1.80 -17.00 12.99
N MET A 210 0.76 -16.63 13.76
CA MET A 210 -0.53 -16.24 13.21
C MET A 210 -0.47 -14.98 12.34
N LEU A 211 0.57 -14.17 12.47
CA LEU A 211 0.82 -12.98 11.66
C LEU A 211 1.74 -13.23 10.47
N GLY A 212 2.10 -14.47 10.17
CA GLY A 212 3.09 -14.78 9.13
C GLY A 212 4.53 -14.77 9.62
N GLY A 213 4.76 -14.75 10.94
CA GLY A 213 6.09 -14.96 11.51
C GLY A 213 6.71 -16.30 11.08
N PRO A 214 8.04 -16.44 11.22
CA PRO A 214 8.76 -17.61 10.73
C PRO A 214 8.19 -18.92 11.31
N GLU A 215 7.96 -19.90 10.44
CA GLU A 215 7.52 -21.23 10.86
C GLU A 215 8.53 -21.86 11.84
N LEU A 216 8.03 -22.70 12.75
CA LEU A 216 8.91 -23.46 13.64
C LEU A 216 9.72 -24.47 12.80
N GLU A 217 10.98 -24.13 12.52
CA GLU A 217 11.88 -24.92 11.67
C GLU A 217 12.36 -26.21 12.34
N ASP A 218 12.17 -26.35 13.66
CA ASP A 218 12.70 -27.45 14.46
C ASP A 218 11.59 -28.30 15.10
N ASP A 219 11.72 -29.62 14.95
CA ASP A 219 10.75 -30.61 15.46
C ASP A 219 10.62 -30.57 17.00
N GLU A 220 11.69 -30.22 17.72
CA GLU A 220 11.68 -30.11 19.19
C GLU A 220 10.89 -28.86 19.62
N ALA A 221 11.13 -27.73 18.95
CA ALA A 221 10.35 -26.50 19.14
C ALA A 221 8.86 -26.68 18.82
N ALA A 222 8.53 -27.41 17.75
CA ALA A 222 7.15 -27.73 17.40
C ALA A 222 6.46 -28.62 18.46
N LEU A 223 7.17 -29.60 19.02
CA LEU A 223 6.62 -30.46 20.08
C LEU A 223 6.44 -29.73 21.41
N GLU A 224 7.36 -28.84 21.77
CA GLU A 224 7.22 -27.96 22.94
C GLU A 224 6.00 -27.06 22.80
N PHE A 225 5.85 -26.43 21.63
CA PHE A 225 4.73 -25.58 21.29
C PHE A 225 3.37 -26.29 21.37
N ILE A 226 3.26 -27.49 20.81
CA ILE A 226 2.04 -28.31 20.93
C ILE A 226 1.77 -28.67 22.40
N GLY A 227 2.82 -28.98 23.16
CA GLY A 227 2.72 -29.25 24.59
C GLY A 227 2.15 -28.07 25.39
N GLU A 228 2.62 -26.86 25.11
CA GLU A 228 2.12 -25.63 25.72
C GLU A 228 0.66 -25.35 25.37
N LEU A 229 0.28 -25.54 24.10
CA LEU A 229 -1.09 -25.35 23.64
C LEU A 229 -2.05 -26.35 24.28
N MET A 230 -1.65 -27.62 24.40
CA MET A 230 -2.42 -28.66 25.08
C MET A 230 -2.53 -28.39 26.58
N ALA A 231 -1.46 -27.91 27.23
CA ALA A 231 -1.51 -27.52 28.63
C ALA A 231 -2.44 -26.31 28.85
N LEU A 232 -2.42 -25.35 27.92
CA LEU A 232 -3.30 -24.18 27.93
C LEU A 232 -4.77 -24.59 27.80
N GLN A 233 -5.10 -25.45 26.83
CA GLN A 233 -6.46 -25.98 26.67
C GLN A 233 -6.95 -26.69 27.94
N ASN A 234 -6.14 -27.59 28.50
CA ASN A 234 -6.52 -28.32 29.72
C ASN A 234 -6.67 -27.42 30.96
N ARG A 235 -5.99 -26.27 30.98
CA ARG A 235 -6.08 -25.30 32.06
C ARG A 235 -7.30 -24.38 31.94
N CYS A 236 -7.61 -23.97 30.71
CA CYS A 236 -8.56 -22.90 30.44
C CYS A 236 -9.94 -23.38 29.96
N LEU A 237 -10.03 -24.58 29.38
CA LEU A 237 -11.27 -25.09 28.81
C LEU A 237 -11.90 -26.15 29.72
N THR A 238 -13.22 -26.10 29.84
CA THR A 238 -13.98 -27.20 30.46
C THR A 238 -14.07 -28.41 29.53
N PRO A 239 -14.32 -29.63 30.03
CA PRO A 239 -14.54 -30.79 29.19
C PRO A 239 -15.65 -30.62 28.15
N GLU A 240 -16.72 -29.93 28.51
CA GLU A 240 -17.85 -29.64 27.61
C GLU A 240 -17.43 -28.67 26.50
N GLU A 241 -16.66 -27.63 26.82
CA GLU A 241 -16.11 -26.68 25.84
C GLU A 241 -15.10 -27.38 24.89
N MET A 242 -14.22 -28.23 25.42
CA MET A 242 -13.28 -29.02 24.61
C MET A 242 -14.00 -29.98 23.65
N GLU A 243 -15.08 -30.63 24.09
CA GLU A 243 -15.92 -31.47 23.22
C GLU A 243 -16.63 -30.63 22.15
N SER A 244 -17.08 -29.42 22.49
CA SER A 244 -17.78 -28.53 21.56
C SER A 244 -16.89 -27.96 20.45
N MET A 245 -15.61 -27.73 20.74
CA MET A 245 -14.60 -27.26 19.77
C MET A 245 -14.05 -28.37 18.86
N GLY A 246 -14.62 -29.58 18.91
CA GLY A 246 -14.16 -30.71 18.12
C GLY A 246 -12.87 -31.32 18.64
N GLY A 247 -12.73 -31.40 19.97
CA GLY A 247 -11.55 -31.92 20.65
C GLY A 247 -10.88 -33.07 19.90
N PHE A 248 -9.57 -32.94 19.71
CA PHE A 248 -8.68 -33.96 19.13
C PHE A 248 -8.58 -35.18 20.09
N GLY A 249 -9.71 -35.84 20.30
CA GLY A 249 -9.90 -37.01 21.16
C GLY A 249 -10.44 -38.16 20.33
N GLY A 250 -9.58 -38.67 19.44
CA GLY A 250 -9.73 -39.96 18.76
C GLY A 250 -8.39 -40.67 18.69
#